data_AF-A0A7W0F7U9-F1
#
_entry.id   AF-A0A7W0F7U9-F1
#
_cell.length_a   1.000
_cell.length_b   1.000
_cell.length_c   1.000
_cell.angle_alpha   90.00
_cell.angle_beta   90.00
_cell.angle_gamma   90.00
#
_symmetry.space_group_name_H-M   'P 1'
#
loop_
_entity.id
_entity.type
_entity.pdbx_description
1 polymer ?
#
loop_
_entity_poly.entity_id
_entity_poly.type
_entity_poly.pdbx_seq_one_letter_code
_entity_poly.pdbx_strand_id
1 'polypeptide(L)'
;REAERLKGRAASESSAALIEKARDIDGMKVISCRVDDLEKKDVRILADNLKDKLGSGVIVLASVRNGEAAFLSMVTKDLTKKIKAGEILKKVAEIAGGRGGGKPEMAEGGTKDIAKLDKALEAVYDIIKKAVNSRQ
;
A
#
# COMPACT_ATOMS: atom_id res chain seq x y z
N ARG A 1 15.43 -14.10 20.03
CA ARG A 1 14.94 -15.00 18.96
C ARG A 1 13.54 -15.60 19.21
N GLU A 2 12.87 -15.37 20.34
CA GLU A 2 11.42 -15.64 20.48
C GLU A 2 10.54 -14.48 20.01
N ALA A 3 10.92 -13.24 20.34
CA ALA A 3 10.19 -12.04 19.91
C ALA A 3 10.06 -11.94 18.38
N GLU A 4 11.10 -12.32 17.64
CA GLU A 4 11.08 -12.31 16.17
C GLU A 4 10.17 -13.42 15.60
N ARG A 5 10.08 -14.56 16.27
CA ARG A 5 9.22 -15.69 15.86
C ARG A 5 7.75 -15.39 16.12
N LEU A 6 7.44 -14.73 17.24
CA LEU A 6 6.10 -14.24 17.56
C LEU A 6 5.66 -13.13 16.59
N LYS A 7 6.56 -12.17 16.30
CA LYS A 7 6.32 -11.13 15.27
C LYS A 7 6.09 -11.74 13.89
N GLY A 8 6.86 -12.77 13.50
CA GLY A 8 6.69 -13.46 12.23
C GLY A 8 5.35 -14.18 12.08
N ARG A 9 4.85 -14.83 13.15
CA ARG A 9 3.52 -15.47 13.15
C ARG A 9 2.38 -14.46 13.04
N ALA A 10 2.41 -13.42 13.87
CA ALA A 10 1.41 -12.35 13.84
C ALA A 10 1.37 -11.62 12.48
N ALA A 11 2.54 -11.37 11.88
CA ALA A 11 2.63 -10.81 10.53
C ALA A 11 2.04 -11.74 9.46
N SER A 12 2.23 -13.06 9.59
CA SER A 12 1.68 -14.03 8.64
C SER A 12 0.16 -14.13 8.70
N GLU A 13 -0.42 -14.15 9.90
CA GLU A 13 -1.87 -14.15 10.13
C GLU A 13 -2.51 -12.85 9.64
N SER A 14 -1.91 -11.70 9.97
CA SER A 14 -2.33 -10.40 9.45
C SER A 14 -2.28 -10.36 7.92
N SER A 15 -1.23 -10.93 7.32
CA SER A 15 -1.11 -10.99 5.86
C SER A 15 -2.21 -11.81 5.19
N ALA A 16 -2.60 -12.96 5.77
CA ALA A 16 -3.66 -13.79 5.20
C ALA A 16 -5.01 -13.05 5.19
N ALA A 17 -5.38 -12.44 6.32
CA ALA A 17 -6.61 -11.67 6.43
C ALA A 17 -6.65 -10.44 5.50
N LEU A 18 -5.49 -9.82 5.23
CA LEU A 18 -5.39 -8.70 4.29
C LEU A 18 -5.49 -9.15 2.82
N ILE A 19 -4.99 -10.34 2.49
CA ILE A 19 -5.12 -10.92 1.15
C ILE A 19 -6.59 -11.22 0.83
N GLU A 20 -7.37 -11.68 1.81
CA GLU A 20 -8.82 -11.88 1.64
C GLU A 20 -9.57 -10.57 1.35
N LYS A 21 -9.01 -9.43 1.76
CA LYS A 21 -9.55 -8.09 1.45
C LYS A 21 -9.06 -7.53 0.11
N ALA A 22 -8.25 -8.27 -0.63
CA ALA A 22 -7.81 -7.85 -1.95
C ALA A 22 -9.03 -7.70 -2.89
N ARG A 23 -9.10 -6.58 -3.60
CA ARG A 23 -10.12 -6.33 -4.63
C ARG A 23 -9.50 -6.57 -6.00
N ASP A 24 -10.24 -7.21 -6.89
CA ASP A 24 -9.83 -7.31 -8.30
C ASP A 24 -10.25 -6.03 -9.05
N ILE A 25 -9.29 -5.41 -9.74
CA ILE A 25 -9.52 -4.25 -10.60
C ILE A 25 -8.86 -4.53 -11.94
N ASP A 26 -9.69 -4.77 -12.96
CA ASP A 26 -9.25 -5.06 -14.33
C ASP A 26 -8.22 -6.21 -14.39
N GLY A 27 -8.43 -7.26 -13.58
CA GLY A 27 -7.56 -8.42 -13.49
C GLY A 27 -6.29 -8.22 -12.65
N MET A 28 -6.21 -7.13 -11.88
CA MET A 28 -5.13 -6.89 -10.92
C MET A 28 -5.65 -6.96 -9.50
N LYS A 29 -4.99 -7.74 -8.64
CA LYS A 29 -5.28 -7.76 -7.20
C LYS A 29 -4.75 -6.50 -6.54
N VAL A 30 -5.62 -5.80 -5.81
CA VAL A 30 -5.32 -4.55 -5.12
C VAL A 30 -5.62 -4.69 -3.63
N ILE A 31 -4.64 -4.42 -2.79
CA ILE A 31 -4.81 -4.25 -1.35
C ILE A 31 -4.57 -2.79 -1.00
N SER A 32 -5.53 -2.16 -0.35
CA SER A 32 -5.33 -0.87 0.31
C SER A 32 -5.82 -0.94 1.75
N CYS A 33 -4.97 -0.65 2.72
CA CYS A 33 -5.37 -0.71 4.12
C CYS A 33 -4.48 0.12 5.05
N ARG A 34 -5.03 0.42 6.23
CA ARG A 34 -4.36 1.06 7.34
C ARG A 34 -3.81 0.01 8.32
N VAL A 35 -2.56 0.21 8.75
CA VAL A 35 -1.76 -0.67 9.62
C VAL A 35 -1.01 0.18 10.66
N ASP A 36 -1.78 0.77 11.57
CA ASP A 36 -1.28 1.75 12.54
C ASP A 36 -0.21 1.21 13.50
N ASP A 37 0.50 2.14 14.12
CA ASP A 37 1.57 1.90 15.10
C ASP A 37 2.79 1.11 14.57
N LEU A 38 2.92 1.02 13.24
CA LEU A 38 4.10 0.46 12.58
C LEU A 38 5.07 1.55 12.14
N GLU A 39 6.38 1.31 12.31
CA GLU A 39 7.40 2.10 11.63
C GLU A 39 7.52 1.74 10.15
N LYS A 40 8.12 2.64 9.37
CA LYS A 40 8.34 2.47 7.92
C LYS A 40 8.96 1.12 7.57
N LYS A 41 9.91 0.64 8.38
CA LYS A 41 10.55 -0.66 8.18
C LYS A 41 9.55 -1.81 8.30
N ASP A 42 8.70 -1.80 9.33
CA ASP A 42 7.72 -2.86 9.56
C ASP A 42 6.59 -2.82 8.52
N VAL A 43 6.14 -1.62 8.12
CA VAL A 43 5.20 -1.44 7.00
C VAL A 43 5.76 -2.05 5.72
N ARG A 44 7.05 -1.84 5.45
CA ARG A 44 7.73 -2.40 4.29
C ARG A 44 7.81 -3.92 4.33
N ILE A 45 8.19 -4.50 5.47
CA ILE A 45 8.24 -5.96 5.66
C ILE A 45 6.84 -6.57 5.42
N LEU A 46 5.79 -5.93 5.94
CA LEU A 46 4.42 -6.39 5.72
C LEU A 46 4.02 -6.31 4.25
N ALA A 47 4.31 -5.19 3.57
CA ALA A 47 4.02 -5.04 2.15
C ALA A 47 4.77 -6.05 1.27
N ASP A 48 6.05 -6.33 1.57
CA ASP A 48 6.82 -7.35 0.86
C ASP A 48 6.19 -8.74 1.07
N ASN A 49 5.82 -9.11 2.30
CA ASN A 49 5.15 -10.38 2.59
C ASN A 49 3.80 -10.52 1.86
N LEU A 50 3.01 -9.46 1.81
CA LEU A 50 1.74 -9.43 1.06
C LEU A 50 2.00 -9.60 -0.44
N LYS A 51 3.00 -8.91 -0.98
CA LYS A 51 3.35 -8.96 -2.40
C LYS A 51 3.79 -10.36 -2.81
N ASP A 52 4.64 -10.98 -1.99
CA ASP A 52 5.14 -12.34 -2.23
C ASP A 52 4.02 -13.37 -2.20
N LYS A 53 3.07 -13.24 -1.26
CA LYS A 53 1.90 -14.13 -1.17
C LYS A 53 0.87 -13.89 -2.28
N LEU A 54 0.70 -12.66 -2.75
CA LEU A 54 -0.19 -12.33 -3.87
C LEU A 54 0.36 -12.82 -5.21
N GLY A 55 1.69 -12.83 -5.37
CA GLY A 55 2.39 -13.16 -6.62
C GLY A 55 2.37 -12.02 -7.65
N SER A 56 1.19 -11.48 -7.95
CA SER A 56 0.98 -10.31 -8.80
C SER A 56 -0.07 -9.38 -8.18
N GLY A 57 0.22 -8.08 -8.11
CA GLY A 57 -0.72 -7.10 -7.57
C GLY A 57 -0.13 -5.74 -7.21
N VAL A 58 -1.01 -4.90 -6.66
CA VAL A 58 -0.72 -3.57 -6.14
C VAL A 58 -1.08 -3.52 -4.67
N ILE A 59 -0.15 -3.06 -3.84
CA ILE A 59 -0.35 -2.89 -2.39
C ILE A 59 -0.14 -1.42 -2.05
N VAL A 60 -1.04 -0.87 -1.24
CA VAL A 60 -0.93 0.48 -0.65
C VAL A 60 -1.24 0.41 0.83
N LEU A 61 -0.24 0.64 1.67
CA LEU A 61 -0.37 0.63 3.12
C LEU A 61 -0.16 2.03 3.67
N ALA A 62 -0.85 2.33 4.78
CA ALA A 62 -0.54 3.48 5.60
C ALA A 62 -0.45 3.11 7.08
N SER A 63 0.45 3.74 7.81
CA SER A 63 0.57 3.59 9.27
C SER A 63 0.58 4.96 9.92
N VAL A 64 -0.29 5.18 10.89
CA VAL A 64 -0.25 6.36 11.76
C VAL A 64 0.58 6.07 12.99
N ARG A 65 1.58 6.93 13.24
CA ARG A 65 2.43 6.88 14.43
C ARG A 65 2.89 8.29 14.77
N ASN A 66 2.87 8.67 16.05
CA ASN A 66 3.34 9.98 16.52
C ASN A 66 2.66 11.20 15.83
N GLY A 67 1.39 11.08 15.45
CA GLY A 67 0.64 12.17 14.81
C GLY A 67 0.96 12.39 13.33
N GLU A 68 1.76 11.51 12.72
CA GLU A 68 2.02 11.49 11.28
C GLU A 68 1.66 10.13 10.69
N ALA A 69 1.22 10.12 9.44
CA ALA A 69 1.01 8.90 8.67
C ALA A 69 2.15 8.71 7.68
N ALA A 70 2.72 7.50 7.64
CA ALA A 70 3.59 7.06 6.57
C ALA A 70 2.80 6.23 5.56
N PHE A 71 3.10 6.41 4.27
CA PHE A 71 2.51 5.65 3.17
C PHE A 71 3.57 4.80 2.48
N LEU A 72 3.16 3.63 1.99
CA LEU A 72 3.96 2.78 1.13
C LEU A 72 3.08 2.20 0.03
N SER A 73 3.55 2.25 -1.22
CA SER A 73 3.01 1.42 -2.28
C SER A 73 4.07 0.53 -2.88
N MET A 74 3.67 -0.69 -3.19
CA MET A 74 4.42 -1.65 -3.97
C MET A 74 3.58 -2.13 -5.16
N VAL A 75 4.24 -2.25 -6.31
CA VAL A 75 3.66 -2.80 -7.53
C VAL A 75 4.58 -3.93 -8.01
N THR A 76 4.00 -5.10 -8.30
CA THR A 76 4.77 -6.23 -8.84
C THR A 76 5.32 -5.90 -10.23
N LYS A 77 6.49 -6.47 -10.55
CA LYS A 77 7.26 -6.11 -11.77
C LYS A 77 6.44 -6.24 -13.05
N ASP A 78 5.62 -7.27 -13.15
CA ASP A 78 4.73 -7.55 -14.29
C ASP A 78 3.69 -6.44 -14.53
N LEU A 79 3.28 -5.72 -13.47
CA LEU A 79 2.30 -4.63 -13.54
C LEU A 79 2.93 -3.24 -13.75
N THR A 80 4.24 -3.07 -13.50
CA THR A 80 4.91 -1.75 -13.55
C THR A 80 4.77 -0.99 -14.88
N LYS A 81 4.56 -1.71 -16.00
CA LYS A 81 4.29 -1.10 -17.32
C LYS A 81 2.88 -0.51 -17.42
N LYS A 82 1.90 -1.12 -16.74
CA LYS A 82 0.51 -0.69 -16.72
C LYS A 82 0.24 0.36 -15.65
N ILE A 83 0.86 0.22 -14.47
CA ILE A 83 0.66 1.12 -13.34
C ILE A 83 1.95 1.27 -12.53
N LYS A 84 2.19 2.47 -11.97
CA LYS A 84 3.42 2.78 -11.23
C LYS A 84 3.12 3.18 -9.80
N ALA A 85 3.86 2.63 -8.84
CA ALA A 85 3.73 2.93 -7.42
C ALA A 85 3.83 4.45 -7.14
N GLY A 86 4.81 5.12 -7.77
CA GLY A 86 5.00 6.56 -7.63
C GLY A 86 3.82 7.41 -8.11
N GLU A 87 3.09 6.97 -9.14
CA GLU A 87 1.92 7.69 -9.64
C GLU A 87 0.70 7.51 -8.73
N ILE A 88 0.54 6.30 -8.15
CA ILE A 88 -0.49 6.02 -7.14
C ILE A 88 -0.25 6.89 -5.91
N LEU A 89 0.99 6.88 -5.39
CA LEU A 89 1.33 7.57 -4.15
C LEU A 89 1.20 9.08 -4.23
N LYS A 90 1.50 9.69 -5.37
CA LYS A 90 1.26 11.13 -5.57
C LYS A 90 -0.22 11.47 -5.36
N LYS A 91 -1.13 10.74 -6.00
CA LYS A 91 -2.57 10.96 -5.89
C LYS A 91 -3.10 10.67 -4.48
N VAL A 92 -2.64 9.59 -3.84
CA VAL A 92 -3.00 9.28 -2.44
C VAL A 92 -2.54 10.39 -1.51
N ALA A 93 -1.29 10.84 -1.66
CA ALA A 93 -0.73 11.91 -0.85
C ALA A 93 -1.47 13.25 -1.07
N GLU A 94 -1.83 13.61 -2.30
CA GLU A 94 -2.63 14.80 -2.61
C GLU A 94 -3.97 14.79 -1.87
N ILE A 95 -4.69 13.66 -1.89
CA ILE A 95 -5.96 13.50 -1.17
C ILE A 95 -5.74 13.60 0.35
N ALA A 96 -4.66 12.98 0.84
CA ALA A 96 -4.31 12.97 2.26
C ALA A 96 -3.67 14.29 2.75
N GLY A 97 -3.48 15.30 1.90
CA GLY A 97 -2.80 16.56 2.28
C GLY A 97 -1.30 16.42 2.54
N GLY A 98 -0.66 15.39 1.99
CA GLY A 98 0.73 15.01 2.20
C GLY A 98 1.59 15.10 0.95
N ARG A 99 2.73 14.41 0.97
CA ARG A 99 3.63 14.25 -0.18
C ARG A 99 4.07 12.79 -0.32
N GLY A 100 4.32 12.36 -1.56
CA GLY A 100 4.80 11.02 -1.85
C GLY A 100 5.42 10.91 -3.23
N GLY A 101 6.23 9.88 -3.42
CA GLY A 101 6.91 9.62 -4.68
C GLY A 101 7.84 8.41 -4.60
N GLY A 102 8.38 8.01 -5.75
CA GLY A 102 9.28 6.87 -5.82
C GLY A 102 9.39 6.31 -7.22
N LYS A 103 9.88 5.08 -7.28
CA LYS A 103 10.10 4.33 -8.52
C LYS A 103 8.81 3.61 -8.96
N PRO A 104 8.77 3.05 -10.19
CA PRO A 104 7.61 2.29 -10.67
C PRO A 104 7.18 1.13 -9.75
N GLU A 105 8.13 0.44 -9.15
CA GLU A 105 7.93 -0.74 -8.30
C GLU A 105 7.60 -0.41 -6.84
N MET A 106 8.05 0.75 -6.36
CA MET A 106 7.90 1.13 -4.96
C MET A 106 7.94 2.65 -4.78
N ALA A 107 7.03 3.15 -3.96
CA ALA A 107 6.95 4.56 -3.59
C ALA A 107 6.57 4.73 -2.13
N GLU A 108 7.06 5.82 -1.55
CA GLU A 108 6.87 6.14 -0.15
C GLU A 108 6.39 7.59 -0.01
N GLY A 109 5.72 7.88 1.10
CA GLY A 109 5.23 9.22 1.39
C GLY A 109 4.72 9.37 2.81
N GLY A 110 4.07 10.48 3.07
CA GLY A 110 3.38 10.69 4.33
C GLY A 110 2.57 11.98 4.40
N THR A 111 1.76 12.09 5.44
CA THR A 111 0.97 13.28 5.78
C THR A 111 0.94 13.51 7.29
N LYS A 112 0.63 14.74 7.70
CA LYS A 112 0.24 15.08 9.07
C LYS A 112 -1.28 15.19 9.23
N ASP A 113 -2.02 15.20 8.12
CA ASP A 113 -3.49 15.29 8.12
C ASP A 113 -4.11 13.88 8.14
N ILE A 114 -4.19 13.32 9.35
CA ILE A 114 -4.70 11.96 9.57
C ILE A 114 -6.19 11.84 9.23
N ALA A 115 -6.95 12.93 9.34
CA ALA A 115 -8.40 12.93 9.11
C ALA A 115 -8.78 12.56 7.67
N LYS A 116 -7.87 12.76 6.71
CA LYS A 116 -8.09 12.41 5.30
C LYS A 116 -7.55 11.03 4.92
N LEU A 117 -6.92 10.31 5.85
CA LEU A 117 -6.21 9.08 5.54
C LEU A 117 -7.12 7.99 5.00
N ASP A 118 -8.21 7.70 5.70
CA ASP A 118 -9.11 6.61 5.34
C ASP A 118 -9.77 6.88 3.97
N LYS A 119 -10.10 8.16 3.70
CA LYS A 119 -10.58 8.60 2.38
C LYS A 119 -9.52 8.40 1.29
N ALA A 120 -8.25 8.70 1.59
CA ALA A 120 -7.16 8.54 0.63
C ALA A 120 -6.89 7.06 0.30
N LEU A 121 -7.02 6.16 1.28
CA LEU A 121 -6.89 4.72 1.08
C LEU A 121 -8.05 4.15 0.25
N GLU A 122 -9.31 4.48 0.55
CA GLU A 122 -10.43 4.02 -0.28
C GLU A 122 -10.35 4.54 -1.72
N ALA A 123 -9.81 5.75 -1.92
CA ALA A 123 -9.62 6.30 -3.26
C ALA A 123 -8.59 5.54 -4.12
N VAL A 124 -7.74 4.68 -3.52
CA VAL A 124 -6.74 3.88 -4.25
C VAL A 124 -7.39 3.04 -5.34
N TYR A 125 -8.54 2.43 -5.05
CA TYR A 125 -9.23 1.57 -6.00
C TYR A 125 -9.67 2.35 -7.25
N ASP A 126 -10.26 3.54 -7.07
CA ASP A 126 -10.64 4.42 -8.16
C ASP A 126 -9.42 5.01 -8.90
N ILE A 127 -8.33 5.32 -8.18
CA ILE A 127 -7.08 5.80 -8.76
C ILE A 127 -6.51 4.76 -9.74
N ILE A 128 -6.49 3.49 -9.33
CA ILE A 128 -5.98 2.39 -10.13
C ILE A 128 -6.88 2.16 -11.35
N LYS A 129 -8.20 2.06 -11.15
CA LYS A 129 -9.17 1.90 -12.23
C LYS A 129 -9.03 2.99 -13.30
N LYS A 130 -8.93 4.26 -12.87
CA LYS A 130 -8.71 5.39 -13.80
C LYS A 130 -7.36 5.31 -14.51
N ALA A 131 -6.29 4.93 -13.81
CA ALA A 131 -4.96 4.84 -14.39
C ALA A 131 -4.88 3.80 -15.52
N VAL A 132 -5.55 2.66 -15.35
CA VAL A 132 -5.62 1.59 -16.36
C VAL A 132 -6.43 2.05 -17.56
N ASN A 133 -7.62 2.61 -17.35
CA ASN A 133 -8.51 3.03 -18.43
C ASN A 133 -7.97 4.22 -19.22
N SER A 134 -7.19 5.11 -18.60
CA SER A 134 -6.59 6.25 -19.31
C SER A 134 -5.43 5.88 -20.25
N ARG A 135 -4.99 4.61 -20.26
CA ARG A 135 -3.88 4.11 -21.07
C ARG A 135 -4.31 3.13 -22.16
N GLN A 136 -5.60 2.83 -22.26
CA GLN A 136 -6.20 2.13 -23.41
C GLN A 136 -6.61 3.14 -24.47
#